data_AF-A0A2V2WB51-F1
#
_entry.id   AF-A0A2V2WB51-F1
#
_cell.length_a   1.000
_cell.length_b   1.000
_cell.length_c   1.000
_cell.angle_alpha   90.00
_cell.angle_beta   90.00
_cell.angle_gamma   90.00
#
_symmetry.space_group_name_H-M   'P 1'
#
loop_
_entity.id
_entity.type
_entity.pdbx_description
1 polymer ?
#
loop_
_entity_poly.entity_id
_entity_poly.type
_entity_poly.pdbx_seq_one_letter_code
_entity_poly.pdbx_strand_id
1 'polypeptide(L)'
;MFLRVPLFVAHLRLLPRQRIYMGAHCGGNIWANGRSVSVHFMVGWCYTMSRDVAEASVSFKPLRRLAHTPYSKERDEEFSSIGMGHEDMMVGHVLLDEVKYQPLIHVKVLPCHFLEARSDTGESQVVPTSMCVHHIREDDYAALMARFGNDTSPVARLWRVSEDVIYPSCD
;
A
#
# COMPACT_ATOMS: atom_id res chain seq x y z
N MET A 1 8.24 8.55 6.76
CA MET A 1 7.69 7.28 7.31
C MET A 1 8.74 6.59 8.17
N PHE A 2 8.33 5.76 9.12
CA PHE A 2 9.17 4.79 9.83
C PHE A 2 8.62 3.39 9.58
N LEU A 3 9.49 2.44 9.22
CA LEU A 3 9.12 1.04 9.01
C LEU A 3 9.88 0.16 10.01
N ARG A 4 9.15 -0.55 10.87
CA ARG A 4 9.70 -1.59 11.76
C ARG A 4 9.97 -2.85 10.97
N VAL A 5 11.13 -2.90 10.34
CA VAL A 5 11.54 -3.99 9.43
C VAL A 5 11.41 -5.38 10.05
N PRO A 6 11.81 -5.65 11.32
CA PRO A 6 11.67 -7.00 11.89
C PRO A 6 10.22 -7.51 11.89
N LEU A 7 9.26 -6.67 12.27
CA LEU A 7 7.83 -7.02 12.30
C LEU A 7 7.27 -7.17 10.90
N PHE A 8 7.64 -6.25 10.00
CA PHE A 8 7.26 -6.30 8.60
C PHE A 8 7.72 -7.61 7.93
N VAL A 9 8.98 -7.98 8.10
CA VAL A 9 9.54 -9.24 7.58
C VAL A 9 8.91 -10.46 8.26
N ALA A 10 8.59 -10.40 9.56
CA ALA A 10 7.89 -11.48 10.24
C ALA A 10 6.51 -11.75 9.63
N HIS A 11 5.73 -10.72 9.28
CA HIS A 11 4.49 -10.89 8.53
C HIS A 11 4.72 -11.42 7.11
N LEU A 12 5.70 -10.88 6.37
CA LEU A 12 6.01 -11.35 5.01
C LEU A 12 6.34 -12.85 4.96
N ARG A 13 7.01 -13.39 5.99
CA ARG A 13 7.35 -14.82 6.08
C ARG A 13 6.13 -15.73 6.21
N LEU A 14 5.00 -15.20 6.69
CA LEU A 14 3.74 -15.94 6.83
C LEU A 14 2.86 -15.86 5.59
N LEU A 15 3.15 -14.93 4.67
CA LEU A 15 2.37 -14.71 3.46
C LEU A 15 2.84 -15.63 2.31
N PRO A 16 1.93 -15.98 1.38
CA PRO A 16 2.30 -16.52 0.08
C PRO A 16 3.35 -15.66 -0.64
N ARG A 17 4.24 -16.28 -1.41
CA ARG A 17 5.32 -15.55 -2.14
C ARG A 17 4.85 -14.90 -3.44
N GLN A 18 3.64 -15.20 -3.87
CA GLN A 18 3.03 -14.79 -5.13
C GLN A 18 1.62 -14.28 -4.89
N ARG A 19 1.10 -13.52 -5.85
CA ARG A 19 -0.27 -12.97 -5.88
C ARG A 19 -0.61 -12.01 -4.75
N ILE A 20 0.38 -11.46 -4.04
CA ILE A 20 0.13 -10.57 -2.90
C ILE A 20 0.01 -9.14 -3.38
N TYR A 21 -1.05 -8.46 -2.92
CA TYR A 21 -1.14 -7.01 -2.86
C TYR A 21 -1.50 -6.60 -1.43
N MET A 22 -0.54 -6.00 -0.72
CA MET A 22 -0.56 -5.74 0.72
C MET A 22 -0.47 -4.25 1.01
N GLY A 23 -1.31 -3.75 1.91
CA GLY A 23 -1.20 -2.38 2.42
C GLY A 23 -2.44 -1.92 3.16
N ALA A 24 -2.48 -0.63 3.51
CA ALA A 24 -3.70 0.00 4.02
C ALA A 24 -4.70 0.09 2.85
N HIS A 25 -5.76 -0.72 2.88
CA HIS A 25 -6.74 -0.79 1.80
C HIS A 25 -7.70 0.39 1.85
N CYS A 26 -7.81 1.13 0.75
CA CYS A 26 -8.64 2.33 0.64
C CYS A 26 -9.51 2.30 -0.63
N GLY A 27 -10.49 3.20 -0.67
CA GLY A 27 -11.32 3.46 -1.85
C GLY A 27 -11.26 4.94 -2.18
N GLY A 28 -11.28 5.27 -3.46
CA GLY A 28 -11.26 6.64 -3.95
C GLY A 28 -11.91 6.74 -5.32
N ASN A 29 -11.70 7.87 -5.99
CA ASN A 29 -12.16 8.07 -7.36
C ASN A 29 -11.07 8.71 -8.24
N ILE A 30 -10.92 8.23 -9.46
CA ILE A 30 -10.13 8.89 -10.52
C ILE A 30 -11.06 9.53 -11.55
N TRP A 31 -10.53 10.47 -12.32
CA TRP A 31 -11.26 11.05 -13.45
C TRP A 31 -10.83 10.39 -14.76
N ALA A 32 -11.73 9.63 -15.39
CA ALA A 32 -11.44 8.94 -16.64
C ALA A 32 -12.61 9.07 -17.62
N ASN A 33 -12.31 9.39 -18.89
CA ASN A 33 -13.31 9.53 -19.97
C ASN A 33 -14.48 10.45 -19.60
N GLY A 34 -14.19 11.61 -18.99
CA GLY A 34 -15.21 12.59 -18.61
C GLY A 34 -16.13 12.18 -17.46
N ARG A 35 -15.76 11.15 -16.68
CA ARG A 35 -16.53 10.70 -15.51
C ARG A 35 -15.64 10.32 -14.33
N SER A 36 -16.24 10.36 -13.15
CA SER A 36 -15.64 9.83 -11.91
C SER A 36 -15.74 8.30 -11.92
N VAL A 37 -14.62 7.61 -11.73
CA VAL A 37 -14.52 6.15 -11.66
C VAL A 37 -14.02 5.76 -10.28
N SER A 38 -14.77 4.91 -9.58
CA SER A 38 -14.37 4.40 -8.27
C SER A 38 -13.22 3.40 -8.41
N VAL A 39 -12.23 3.51 -7.53
CA VAL A 39 -11.03 2.67 -7.54
C VAL A 39 -10.72 2.16 -6.13
N HIS A 40 -10.23 0.92 -6.06
CA HIS A 40 -9.71 0.31 -4.84
C HIS A 40 -8.19 0.22 -4.93
N PHE A 41 -7.48 0.54 -3.85
CA PHE A 41 -6.02 0.63 -3.87
C PHE A 41 -5.41 0.44 -2.47
N MET A 42 -4.08 0.33 -2.42
CA MET A 42 -3.30 0.35 -1.18
C MET A 42 -2.61 1.71 -1.05
N VAL A 43 -2.74 2.38 0.09
CA VAL A 43 -2.28 3.77 0.24
C VAL A 43 -0.76 3.93 0.02
N GLY A 44 -0.35 4.96 -0.72
CA GLY A 44 0.99 5.15 -1.27
C GLY A 44 2.14 5.38 -0.29
N TRP A 45 1.88 5.65 0.99
CA TRP A 45 2.96 5.80 1.96
C TRP A 45 3.59 4.47 2.40
N CYS A 46 2.89 3.35 2.25
CA CYS A 46 3.47 2.02 2.35
C CYS A 46 2.50 0.97 1.78
N TYR A 47 2.93 0.26 0.75
CA TYR A 47 2.29 -0.95 0.29
C TYR A 47 3.35 -1.92 -0.25
N THR A 48 2.97 -3.17 -0.49
CA THR A 48 3.86 -4.22 -0.96
C THR A 48 3.13 -5.11 -1.92
N MET A 49 3.79 -5.50 -3.00
CA MET A 49 3.26 -6.47 -3.94
C MET A 49 4.30 -7.54 -4.24
N SER A 50 3.83 -8.76 -4.52
CA SER A 50 4.72 -9.81 -4.99
C SER A 50 5.19 -9.52 -6.41
N ARG A 51 6.30 -10.15 -6.80
CA ARG A 51 6.96 -9.89 -8.09
C ARG A 51 6.01 -10.09 -9.28
N ASP A 52 5.23 -11.16 -9.27
CA ASP A 52 4.26 -11.51 -10.31
C ASP A 52 3.14 -10.46 -10.45
N VAL A 53 2.70 -9.87 -9.33
CA VAL A 53 1.72 -8.78 -9.31
C VAL A 53 2.34 -7.50 -9.89
N ALA A 54 3.58 -7.19 -9.51
CA ALA A 54 4.31 -6.05 -10.07
C ALA A 54 4.52 -6.20 -11.60
N GLU A 55 4.94 -7.38 -12.04
CA GLU A 55 5.12 -7.72 -13.46
C GLU A 55 3.81 -7.57 -14.25
N ALA A 56 2.67 -8.00 -13.67
CA ALA A 56 1.36 -7.82 -14.27
C ALA A 56 1.00 -6.33 -14.43
N SER A 57 1.20 -5.51 -13.40
CA SER A 57 0.94 -4.06 -13.47
C SER A 57 1.74 -3.38 -14.57
N VAL A 58 3.05 -3.65 -14.66
CA VAL A 58 3.92 -3.02 -15.68
C VAL A 58 3.76 -3.63 -17.08
N SER A 59 3.08 -4.77 -17.21
CA SER A 59 2.73 -5.35 -18.51
C SER A 59 1.63 -4.55 -19.24
N PHE A 60 0.89 -3.71 -18.50
CA PHE A 60 -0.14 -2.85 -19.06
C PHE A 60 0.49 -1.78 -19.97
N LYS A 61 0.37 -1.99 -21.29
CA LYS A 61 1.02 -1.16 -22.31
C LYS A 61 0.70 0.35 -22.18
N PRO A 62 -0.54 0.78 -21.90
CA PRO A 62 -0.84 2.20 -21.72
C PRO A 62 -0.05 2.84 -20.56
N LEU A 63 -0.02 2.19 -19.39
CA LEU A 63 0.79 2.65 -18.26
C LEU A 63 2.27 2.70 -18.64
N ARG A 64 2.82 1.62 -19.22
CA ARG A 64 4.22 1.59 -19.62
C ARG A 64 4.57 2.71 -20.61
N ARG A 65 3.70 2.99 -21.58
CA ARG A 65 3.90 4.09 -22.55
C ARG A 65 3.91 5.44 -21.83
N LEU A 66 2.93 5.69 -20.96
CA LEU A 66 2.78 6.97 -20.29
C LEU A 66 3.87 7.22 -19.24
N ALA A 67 4.35 6.19 -18.55
CA ALA A 67 5.47 6.29 -17.62
C ALA A 67 6.80 6.74 -18.30
N HIS A 68 6.96 6.47 -19.60
CA HIS A 68 8.12 6.90 -20.39
C HIS A 68 7.85 8.16 -21.23
N THR A 69 6.67 8.74 -21.08
CA THR A 69 6.22 9.90 -21.82
C THR A 69 6.34 11.14 -20.93
N PRO A 70 7.06 12.20 -21.35
CA PRO A 70 6.97 13.48 -20.68
C PRO A 70 5.54 14.02 -20.70
N TYR A 71 5.09 14.53 -19.56
CA TYR A 71 3.79 15.17 -19.46
C TYR A 71 3.70 16.42 -20.35
N SER A 72 2.53 16.63 -20.97
CA SER A 72 2.14 17.90 -21.61
C SER A 72 0.64 18.12 -21.41
N LYS A 73 0.18 19.38 -21.45
CA LYS A 73 -1.23 19.70 -21.16
C LYS A 73 -2.18 19.12 -22.22
N GLU A 74 -1.72 18.97 -23.45
CA GLU A 74 -2.46 18.36 -24.55
C GLU A 74 -2.74 16.87 -24.30
N ARG A 75 -1.98 16.22 -23.41
CA ARG A 75 -2.09 14.80 -23.09
C ARG A 75 -2.70 14.54 -21.72
N ASP A 76 -3.16 15.58 -21.02
CA ASP A 76 -3.70 15.51 -19.66
C ASP A 76 -4.79 14.46 -19.50
N GLU A 77 -5.65 14.31 -20.52
CA GLU A 77 -6.68 13.27 -20.56
C GLU A 77 -6.09 11.85 -20.59
N GLU A 78 -4.99 11.61 -21.33
CA GLU A 78 -4.32 10.30 -21.35
C GLU A 78 -3.78 9.95 -19.96
N PHE A 79 -3.13 10.89 -19.27
CA PHE A 79 -2.59 10.66 -17.92
C PHE A 79 -3.71 10.47 -16.89
N SER A 80 -4.75 11.30 -16.96
CA SER A 80 -5.90 11.22 -16.04
C SER A 80 -6.69 9.93 -16.23
N SER A 81 -6.83 9.44 -17.47
CA SER A 81 -7.63 8.25 -17.80
C SER A 81 -7.23 6.98 -17.05
N ILE A 82 -5.97 6.87 -16.61
CA ILE A 82 -5.47 5.75 -15.81
C ILE A 82 -5.03 6.18 -14.41
N GLY A 83 -5.40 7.39 -13.98
CA GLY A 83 -5.19 7.88 -12.62
C GLY A 83 -3.78 8.38 -12.31
N MET A 84 -2.93 8.72 -13.29
CA MET A 84 -1.50 9.05 -13.04
C MET A 84 -1.26 10.28 -12.14
N GLY A 85 -2.28 11.10 -11.86
CA GLY A 85 -2.20 12.17 -10.85
C GLY A 85 -2.12 11.68 -9.41
N HIS A 86 -2.47 10.41 -9.16
CA HIS A 86 -2.45 9.74 -7.85
C HIS A 86 -1.84 8.34 -8.02
N GLU A 87 -0.55 8.20 -7.72
CA GLU A 87 0.24 7.00 -8.04
C GLU A 87 -0.37 5.71 -7.46
N ASP A 88 -0.79 5.73 -6.20
CA ASP A 88 -1.37 4.59 -5.51
C ASP A 88 -2.73 4.17 -6.08
N MET A 89 -3.57 5.16 -6.40
CA MET A 89 -4.84 4.96 -7.09
C MET A 89 -4.62 4.43 -8.51
N MET A 90 -3.62 4.91 -9.24
CA MET A 90 -3.23 4.38 -10.54
C MET A 90 -2.82 2.92 -10.44
N VAL A 91 -1.98 2.55 -9.46
CA VAL A 91 -1.57 1.15 -9.26
C VAL A 91 -2.77 0.26 -8.99
N GLY A 92 -3.68 0.68 -8.10
CA GLY A 92 -4.92 -0.04 -7.81
C GLY A 92 -5.80 -0.20 -9.05
N HIS A 93 -6.06 0.90 -9.76
CA HIS A 93 -6.89 0.92 -10.96
C HIS A 93 -6.32 0.03 -12.07
N VAL A 94 -5.02 0.18 -12.38
CA VAL A 94 -4.37 -0.62 -13.41
C VAL A 94 -4.39 -2.10 -13.05
N LEU A 95 -4.09 -2.46 -11.80
CA LEU A 95 -4.03 -3.85 -11.39
C LEU A 95 -5.42 -4.53 -11.35
N LEU A 96 -6.42 -3.84 -10.77
CA LEU A 96 -7.72 -4.42 -10.45
C LEU A 96 -8.74 -4.26 -11.57
N ASP A 97 -8.74 -3.14 -12.29
CA ASP A 97 -9.77 -2.80 -13.26
C ASP A 97 -9.31 -3.00 -14.70
N GLU A 98 -8.06 -2.62 -15.02
CA GLU A 98 -7.53 -2.71 -16.39
C GLU A 98 -6.93 -4.09 -16.69
N VAL A 99 -5.94 -4.52 -15.88
CA VAL A 99 -5.29 -5.82 -16.01
C VAL A 99 -6.18 -6.94 -15.48
N LYS A 100 -6.99 -6.67 -14.45
CA LYS A 100 -7.86 -7.64 -13.77
C LYS A 100 -7.09 -8.89 -13.35
N TYR A 101 -5.93 -8.69 -12.72
CA TYR A 101 -5.05 -9.80 -12.34
C TYR A 101 -5.76 -10.77 -11.39
N GLN A 102 -5.80 -12.06 -11.76
CA GLN A 102 -6.44 -13.10 -10.97
C GLN A 102 -5.64 -14.42 -11.05
N PRO A 103 -5.58 -15.20 -9.95
CA PRO A 103 -6.09 -14.88 -8.62
C PRO A 103 -5.19 -13.89 -7.88
N LEU A 104 -5.77 -12.89 -7.20
CA LEU A 104 -5.07 -11.91 -6.36
C LEU A 104 -5.45 -12.11 -4.89
N ILE A 105 -4.48 -11.96 -3.99
CA ILE A 105 -4.66 -12.01 -2.54
C ILE A 105 -4.46 -10.61 -1.98
N HIS A 106 -5.52 -10.04 -1.43
CA HIS A 106 -5.50 -8.79 -0.71
C HIS A 106 -5.05 -9.02 0.74
N VAL A 107 -3.91 -8.45 1.09
CA VAL A 107 -3.43 -8.41 2.48
C VAL A 107 -3.76 -7.03 3.05
N LYS A 108 -4.91 -6.93 3.70
CA LYS A 108 -5.46 -5.65 4.19
C LYS A 108 -4.86 -5.35 5.56
N VAL A 109 -3.92 -4.42 5.61
CA VAL A 109 -3.20 -4.06 6.84
C VAL A 109 -4.05 -3.09 7.67
N LEU A 110 -4.25 -3.43 8.94
CA LEU A 110 -5.10 -2.68 9.86
C LEU A 110 -4.38 -1.46 10.47
N PRO A 111 -5.12 -0.45 10.98
CA PRO A 111 -4.54 0.73 11.60
C PRO A 111 -3.59 0.47 12.78
N CYS A 112 -3.71 -0.66 13.49
CA CYS A 112 -2.76 -1.01 14.56
C CYS A 112 -1.31 -1.17 14.05
N HIS A 113 -1.15 -1.60 12.80
CA HIS A 113 0.13 -1.78 12.15
C HIS A 113 0.51 -0.58 11.30
N PHE A 114 -0.46 0.00 10.59
CA PHE A 114 -0.29 0.98 9.53
C PHE A 114 -1.04 2.26 9.92
N LEU A 115 -0.34 3.22 10.50
CA LEU A 115 -0.95 4.40 11.12
C LEU A 115 -0.20 5.70 10.87
N GLU A 116 -0.91 6.79 11.09
CA GLU A 116 -0.33 8.12 11.23
C GLU A 116 0.31 8.28 12.62
N ALA A 117 1.48 8.93 12.69
CA ALA A 117 2.19 9.11 13.96
C ALA A 117 1.33 9.77 15.04
N ARG A 118 0.43 10.68 14.62
CA ARG A 118 -0.40 11.52 15.49
C ARG A 118 -1.83 11.56 15.02
N SER A 119 -2.77 11.79 15.92
CA SER A 119 -4.17 12.09 15.62
C SER A 119 -4.32 13.53 15.09
N ASP A 120 -5.52 13.89 14.68
CA ASP A 120 -5.86 15.28 14.29
C ASP A 120 -5.67 16.28 15.46
N THR A 121 -5.76 15.80 16.71
CA THR A 121 -5.50 16.58 17.93
C THR A 121 -4.01 16.60 18.32
N GLY A 122 -3.15 15.91 17.56
CA GLY A 122 -1.70 15.86 17.77
C GLY A 122 -1.22 14.79 18.76
N GLU A 123 -2.11 13.95 19.28
CA GLU A 123 -1.78 12.87 20.22
C GLU A 123 -1.10 11.71 19.50
N SER A 124 -0.09 11.08 20.11
CA SER A 124 0.61 9.94 19.51
C SER A 124 -0.31 8.73 19.36
N GLN A 125 -0.34 8.13 18.17
CA GLN A 125 -1.11 6.91 17.88
C GLN A 125 -0.24 5.64 17.89
N VAL A 126 1.04 5.75 18.23
CA VAL A 126 1.98 4.64 18.11
C VAL A 126 1.73 3.59 19.20
N VAL A 127 1.43 2.36 18.77
CA VAL A 127 1.12 1.20 19.62
C VAL A 127 2.21 0.13 19.52
N PRO A 128 2.27 -0.85 20.45
CA PRO A 128 3.30 -1.91 20.41
C PRO A 128 3.31 -2.74 19.12
N THR A 129 2.18 -2.83 18.42
CA THR A 129 2.05 -3.56 17.14
C THR A 129 2.29 -2.69 15.91
N SER A 130 2.67 -1.42 16.08
CA SER A 130 2.97 -0.54 14.95
C SER A 130 4.10 -1.10 14.09
N MET A 131 3.84 -1.13 12.78
CA MET A 131 4.72 -1.67 11.74
C MET A 131 5.19 -0.57 10.80
N CYS A 132 4.28 0.25 10.27
CA CYS A 132 4.57 1.46 9.52
C CYS A 132 3.90 2.66 10.18
N VAL A 133 4.69 3.68 10.47
CA VAL A 133 4.23 4.95 11.05
C VAL A 133 4.49 6.07 10.05
N HIS A 134 3.42 6.71 9.58
CA HIS A 134 3.44 7.78 8.61
C HIS A 134 3.44 9.18 9.28
N HIS A 135 3.75 10.24 8.53
CA HIS A 135 3.92 11.63 9.01
C HIS A 135 4.79 11.81 10.28
N ILE A 136 5.85 11.02 10.40
CA ILE A 136 6.85 11.21 11.47
C ILE A 136 7.67 12.49 11.26
N ARG A 137 8.07 13.12 12.37
CA ARG A 137 9.10 14.16 12.43
C ARG A 137 10.47 13.52 12.68
N GLU A 138 11.53 14.31 12.55
CA GLU A 138 12.90 13.84 12.79
C GLU A 138 13.08 13.29 14.22
N ASP A 139 12.61 14.02 15.23
CA ASP A 139 12.65 13.57 16.64
C ASP A 139 11.83 12.29 16.88
N ASP A 140 10.74 12.10 16.13
CA ASP A 140 9.92 10.88 16.26
C ASP A 140 10.72 9.65 15.80
N TYR A 141 11.65 9.79 14.84
CA TYR A 141 12.48 8.68 14.39
C TYR A 141 13.37 8.14 15.52
N ALA A 142 14.03 9.03 16.28
CA ALA A 142 14.86 8.64 17.42
C ALA A 142 14.03 7.94 18.51
N ALA A 143 12.84 8.46 18.81
CA ALA A 143 11.91 7.85 19.77
C ALA A 143 11.43 6.46 19.31
N LEU A 144 11.13 6.30 18.02
CA LEU A 144 10.72 5.01 17.44
C LEU A 144 11.87 3.99 17.42
N MET A 145 13.10 4.44 17.13
CA MET A 145 14.29 3.59 17.23
C MET A 145 14.56 3.18 18.68
N ALA A 146 14.43 4.08 19.65
CA ALA A 146 14.55 3.74 21.06
C ALA A 146 13.47 2.74 21.52
N ARG A 147 12.24 2.89 21.02
CA ARG A 147 11.10 2.02 21.37
C ARG A 147 11.18 0.63 20.75
N PHE A 148 11.56 0.54 19.49
CA PHE A 148 11.45 -0.70 18.69
C PHE A 148 12.80 -1.30 18.27
N GLY A 149 13.91 -0.57 18.38
CA GLY A 149 15.20 -0.96 17.81
C GLY A 149 15.80 -2.24 18.40
N ASN A 150 15.46 -2.58 19.64
CA ASN A 150 15.92 -3.81 20.29
C ASN A 150 15.02 -5.03 20.01
N ASP A 151 13.86 -4.84 19.37
CA ASP A 151 12.99 -5.95 19.02
C ASP A 151 13.38 -6.57 17.67
N THR A 152 14.17 -7.64 17.74
CA THR A 152 14.71 -8.34 16.58
C THR A 152 13.89 -9.57 16.17
N SER A 153 12.95 -10.02 17.00
CA SER A 153 12.15 -11.22 16.74
C SER A 153 10.68 -11.06 17.17
N PRO A 154 9.95 -10.09 16.60
CA PRO A 154 8.54 -9.90 16.89
C PRO A 154 7.71 -11.12 16.48
N VAL A 155 6.67 -11.38 17.26
CA VAL A 155 5.63 -12.35 16.90
C VAL A 155 4.70 -11.71 15.87
N ALA A 156 4.52 -12.39 14.74
CA ALA A 156 3.55 -12.02 13.72
C ALA A 156 2.45 -13.09 13.64
N ARG A 157 1.23 -12.66 13.39
CA ARG A 157 0.06 -13.52 13.20
C ARG A 157 -0.76 -13.02 12.03
N LEU A 158 -1.50 -13.92 11.39
CA LEU A 158 -2.39 -13.60 10.27
C LEU A 158 -3.78 -14.17 10.55
N TRP A 159 -4.80 -13.44 10.14
CA TRP A 159 -6.16 -13.94 9.99
C TRP A 159 -6.45 -14.12 8.51
N ARG A 160 -6.80 -15.35 8.12
CA ARG A 160 -7.32 -15.65 6.78
C ARG A 160 -8.84 -15.65 6.86
N VAL A 161 -9.46 -14.65 6.25
CA VAL A 161 -10.92 -14.47 6.27
C VAL A 161 -11.57 -15.14 5.05
N SER A 162 -10.84 -15.22 3.95
CA SER A 162 -11.22 -15.95 2.72
C SER A 162 -9.97 -16.45 1.99
N GLU A 163 -10.16 -17.13 0.85
CA GLU A 163 -9.07 -17.57 -0.02
C GLU A 163 -8.23 -16.39 -0.53
N ASP A 164 -8.87 -15.25 -0.78
CA ASP A 164 -8.33 -14.04 -1.41
C ASP A 164 -8.09 -12.88 -0.43
N VAL A 165 -8.44 -13.01 0.87
CA VAL A 165 -8.27 -11.93 1.85
C VAL A 165 -7.57 -12.41 3.13
N ILE A 166 -6.48 -11.71 3.47
CA ILE A 166 -5.68 -11.91 4.68
C ILE A 166 -5.55 -10.58 5.43
N TYR A 167 -5.52 -10.65 6.75
CA TYR A 167 -5.22 -9.52 7.64
C TYR A 167 -4.02 -9.86 8.54
N PRO A 168 -2.99 -9.02 8.62
CA PRO A 168 -2.07 -9.02 9.75
C PRO A 168 -2.86 -8.79 11.05
N SER A 169 -2.68 -9.68 12.03
CA SER A 169 -3.41 -9.65 13.30
C SER A 169 -2.80 -8.64 14.26
N CYS A 170 -3.65 -7.87 14.93
CA CYS A 170 -3.29 -6.89 15.95
C CYS A 170 -3.06 -7.48 17.35
N ASP A 171 -3.26 -8.80 17.53
CA ASP A 171 -3.28 -9.51 18.82
C ASP A 171 -1.98 -10.26 19.14
#